data_AF-A0A444R5B0-F1
#
_entry.id   AF-A0A444R5B0-F1
#
_cell.length_a   1.000
_cell.length_b   1.000
_cell.length_c   1.000
_cell.angle_alpha   90.00
_cell.angle_beta   90.00
_cell.angle_gamma   90.00
#
_symmetry.space_group_name_H-M   'P 1'
#
loop_
_entity.id
_entity.type
_entity.pdbx_description
1 polymer ?
#
loop_
_entity_poly.entity_id
_entity_poly.type
_entity_poly.pdbx_seq_one_letter_code
_entity_poly.pdbx_strand_id
1 'polypeptide(L)' 'MFNNILVVCVGNICRSPTAERLLQRYHPELKVESAGLGA' A
#
# COMPACT_ATOMS: atom_id res chain seq x y z
N MET A 1 14.96 6.02 8.75
CA MET A 1 14.46 5.95 7.36
C MET A 1 13.29 4.97 7.32
N PHE A 2 12.28 5.21 6.49
CA PHE A 2 11.10 4.34 6.38
C PHE A 2 11.24 3.42 5.17
N ASN A 3 11.30 2.12 5.39
CA ASN A 3 11.49 1.12 4.32
C ASN A 3 10.30 0.16 4.19
N ASN A 4 9.41 0.15 5.19
CA ASN A 4 8.21 -0.70 5.22
C ASN A 4 6.99 0.21 5.38
N ILE A 5 6.04 0.13 4.46
CA ILE A 5 4.84 0.96 4.42
C ILE A 5 3.62 0.05 4.30
N LEU A 6 2.65 0.23 5.18
CA LEU A 6 1.34 -0.42 5.09
C LEU A 6 0.29 0.62 4.70
N VAL A 7 -0.28 0.48 3.51
CA VAL A 7 -1.34 1.36 3.02
C VAL A 7 -2.70 0.80 3.45
N VAL A 8 -3.48 1.59 4.18
CA VAL A 8 -4.77 1.13 4.72
C VAL A 8 -5.93 1.90 4.10
N CYS A 9 -6.98 1.19 3.68
CA CYS A 9 -8.29 1.78 3.44
C CYS A 9 -9.38 0.97 4.15
N VAL A 10 -10.66 1.16 3.80
CA VAL A 10 -11.74 0.39 4.43
C VAL A 10 -11.78 -1.05 3.92
N GLY A 11 -11.99 -1.26 2.61
CA GLY A 11 -12.26 -2.59 2.06
C GLY A 11 -11.10 -3.29 1.35
N ASN A 12 -9.89 -2.71 1.32
CA ASN A 12 -8.71 -3.24 0.60
C ASN A 12 -8.90 -3.62 -0.89
N ILE A 13 -9.86 -3.03 -1.60
CA ILE A 13 -10.18 -3.39 -3.00
C ILE A 13 -10.09 -2.24 -4.01
N CYS A 14 -9.95 -1.00 -3.54
CA CYS A 14 -9.86 0.18 -4.42
C CYS A 14 -8.65 1.04 -4.08
N ARG A 15 -8.71 1.80 -2.99
CA ARG A 15 -7.71 2.84 -2.68
C ARG A 15 -6.34 2.26 -2.31
N SER A 16 -6.31 1.32 -1.35
CA SER A 16 -5.03 0.80 -0.84
C SER A 16 -4.26 -0.07 -1.85
N PRO A 17 -4.89 -0.95 -2.67
CA PRO A 17 -4.15 -1.65 -3.72
C PRO A 17 -3.61 -0.72 -4.80
N THR A 18 -4.35 0.34 -5.17
CA THR A 18 -3.86 1.34 -6.13
C THR A 18 -2.64 2.07 -5.59
N ALA A 19 -2.68 2.55 -4.34
CA ALA A 19 -1.53 3.24 -3.76
C ALA A 19 -0.32 2.33 -3.56
N GLU A 20 -0.52 1.06 -3.16
CA GLU A 20 0.55 0.05 -3.08
C GLU A 20 1.32 -0.05 -4.39
N ARG A 21 0.62 -0.24 -5.52
CA ARG A 21 1.26 -0.41 -6.83
C ARG A 21 1.88 0.87 -7.36
N LEU A 22 1.28 2.03 -7.09
CA LEU A 22 1.89 3.31 -7.45
C LEU A 22 3.19 3.54 -6.67
N LEU A 23 3.19 3.28 -5.36
CA LEU A 23 4.39 3.44 -4.54
C LEU A 23 5.49 2.46 -4.96
N GLN A 24 5.17 1.19 -5.18
CA GLN A 24 6.13 0.20 -5.71
C GLN A 24 6.68 0.59 -7.09
N ARG A 25 5.88 1.27 -7.93
CA ARG A 25 6.33 1.73 -9.26
C ARG A 25 7.32 2.89 -9.17
N TYR A 26 7.06 3.88 -8.31
CA TYR A 26 7.91 5.06 -8.18
C TYR A 26 9.09 4.87 -7.22
N HIS A 27 8.97 3.93 -6.29
CA HIS A 27 10.00 3.58 -5.30
C HIS A 27 10.13 2.05 -5.16
N PRO A 28 10.74 1.36 -6.14
CA PRO A 28 10.86 -0.10 -6.15
C PRO A 28 11.64 -0.67 -4.96
N GLU A 29 12.43 0.15 -4.28
CA GLU A 29 13.23 -0.21 -3.10
C GLU A 29 12.41 -0.29 -1.80
N LEU A 30 11.21 0.30 -1.77
CA LEU A 30 10.35 0.29 -0.58
C LEU A 30 9.53 -1.00 -0.54
N LYS A 31 9.46 -1.63 0.64
CA LYS A 31 8.49 -2.70 0.88
C LYS A 31 7.13 -2.05 1.19
N VAL A 32 6.19 -2.19 0.26
CA VAL A 32 4.83 -1.62 0.40
C VAL A 32 3.80 -2.74 0.30
N GLU A 33 2.89 -2.80 1.28
CA GLU A 33 1.77 -3.74 1.34
C GLU A 33 0.47 -2.96 1.62
N SER A 34 -0.69 -3.59 1.40
CA SER A 34 -2.00 -2.97 1.62
C SER A 34 -2.95 -3.80 2.47
N ALA A 35 -3.76 -3.13 3.28
CA ALA A 35 -4.76 -3.74 4.16
C ALA A 35 -6.08 -2.97 4.19
N GLY A 36 -7.12 -3.61 4.73
CA GLY A 36 -8.45 -3.04 4.93
C GLY A 36 -8.86 -3.10 6.40
N LEU A 37 -9.46 -2.03 6.91
CA LEU A 37 -10.00 -2.01 8.28
C LEU A 37 -11.23 -2.91 8.45
N GLY A 38 -11.94 -3.21 7.37
CA GLY A 38 -13.11 -4.10 7.35
C GLY A 38 -13.08 -5.07 6.17
N ALA A 39 -11.88 -5.46 5.76
CA ALA A 39 -11.65 -6.46 4.71
C ALA A 39 -11.59 -7.87 5.29
#